data_AF-A0A0K2RUI3-F1
#
_entry.id   AF-A0A0K2RUI3-F1
#
_cell.length_a   1.000
_cell.length_b   1.000
_cell.length_c   1.000
_cell.angle_alpha   90.00
_cell.angle_beta   90.00
_cell.angle_gamma   90.00
#
_symmetry.space_group_name_H-M   'P 1'
#
loop_
_entity.id
_entity.type
_entity.pdbx_description
1 polymer ?
#
loop_
_entity_poly.entity_id
_entity_poly.type
_entity_poly.pdbx_seq_one_letter_code
_entity_poly.pdbx_strand_id
1 'polypeptide(L)' 'MMLEHLGHADAARHLQEAFEAVLRDGVRTRDIGGTASTTEFTSAVLSMIDALDSADLARASQ' A
#
# COMPACT_ATOMS: atom_id res chain seq x y z
N MET A 1 3.95 0.19 -13.14
CA MET A 1 2.61 -0.39 -12.85
C MET A 1 1.59 -0.04 -13.94
N MET A 2 0.45 -0.75 -14.06
CA MET A 2 -0.64 -0.38 -15.00
C MET A 2 -1.13 1.06 -14.78
N LEU A 3 -1.24 1.49 -13.52
CA LEU A 3 -1.64 2.84 -13.15
C LEU A 3 -0.70 3.92 -13.73
N GLU A 4 0.62 3.69 -13.76
CA GLU A 4 1.56 4.60 -14.44
C GLU A 4 1.26 4.72 -15.93
N HIS A 5 0.97 3.60 -16.61
CA HIS A 5 0.63 3.61 -18.04
C HIS A 5 -0.70 4.32 -18.33
N LEU A 6 -1.61 4.36 -17.36
CA LEU A 6 -2.87 5.10 -17.43
C LEU A 6 -2.73 6.58 -17.02
N GLY A 7 -1.51 7.05 -16.71
CA GLY A 7 -1.26 8.44 -16.30
C GLY A 7 -1.47 8.74 -14.82
N HIS A 8 -1.65 7.71 -13.99
CA HIS A 8 -1.86 7.83 -12.53
C HIS A 8 -0.57 7.46 -11.76
N ALA A 9 0.49 8.25 -11.95
CA ALA A 9 1.79 7.98 -11.34
C ALA A 9 1.77 8.02 -9.80
N ASP A 10 1.07 8.99 -9.19
CA ASP A 10 0.98 9.10 -7.73
C ASP A 10 0.22 7.92 -7.11
N ALA A 11 -0.90 7.52 -7.71
CA ALA A 11 -1.66 6.36 -7.26
C ALA A 11 -0.85 5.06 -7.39
N ALA A 12 -0.06 4.93 -8.47
CA ALA A 12 0.85 3.78 -8.63
C ALA A 12 1.90 3.73 -7.53
N ARG A 13 2.51 4.87 -7.22
CA ARG A 13 3.50 5.03 -6.16
C ARG A 13 2.92 4.69 -4.80
N HIS A 14 1.77 5.27 -4.44
CA HIS A 14 1.09 4.99 -3.17
C HIS A 14 0.75 3.51 -3.01
N LEU A 15 0.18 2.88 -4.05
CA LEU A 15 -0.14 1.46 -4.00
C LEU A 15 1.12 0.61 -3.81
N GLN A 16 2.20 0.91 -4.54
CA GLN A 16 3.46 0.19 -4.44
C GLN A 16 4.10 0.33 -3.05
N GLU A 17 4.25 1.55 -2.57
CA GLU A 17 4.79 1.83 -1.23
C GLU A 17 3.97 1.14 -0.15
N ALA A 18 2.64 1.15 -0.28
CA ALA A 18 1.74 0.58 0.71
C ALA A 18 1.88 -0.94 0.82
N PHE A 19 1.79 -1.69 -0.28
CA PHE A 19 1.92 -3.15 -0.19
C PHE A 19 3.34 -3.57 0.19
N GLU A 20 4.37 -2.83 -0.23
CA GLU A 20 5.75 -3.11 0.20
C GLU A 20 5.94 -2.89 1.70
N ALA A 21 5.35 -1.83 2.27
CA ALA A 21 5.38 -1.58 3.71
C ALA A 21 4.65 -2.69 4.50
N VAL A 22 3.45 -3.07 4.07
CA VAL A 22 2.68 -4.18 4.67
C VAL A 22 3.45 -5.50 4.66
N LEU A 23 4.14 -5.81 3.55
CA LEU A 23 4.98 -7.00 3.44
C LEU A 23 6.23 -6.93 4.35
N ARG A 24 6.83 -5.74 4.50
CA ARG A 24 7.93 -5.49 5.44
C ARG A 24 7.49 -5.65 6.90
N ASP A 25 6.26 -5.26 7.21
CA ASP A 25 5.64 -5.41 8.54
C ASP A 25 5.19 -6.84 8.84
N GLY A 26 5.38 -7.77 7.88
CA GLY A 26 5.18 -9.21 8.08
C GLY A 26 3.77 -9.70 7.77
N VAL A 27 2.85 -8.84 7.34
CA VAL A 27 1.52 -9.25 6.88
C VAL A 27 1.66 -9.86 5.50
N ARG A 28 1.52 -11.19 5.40
CA ARG A 28 1.77 -11.96 4.18
C ARG A 28 0.67 -12.99 3.97
N THR A 29 0.31 -13.24 2.71
CA THR A 29 -0.63 -14.30 2.34
C THR A 29 0.04 -15.68 2.37
N ARG A 30 -0.77 -16.74 2.34
CA ARG A 30 -0.30 -18.13 2.50
C ARG A 30 0.66 -18.59 1.40
N ASP A 31 0.46 -18.14 0.17
CA ASP A 31 1.28 -18.47 -0.99
C ASP A 31 2.72 -17.95 -0.91
N ILE A 32 2.95 -16.91 -0.10
CA ILE A 32 4.28 -16.33 0.17
C ILE A 32 4.74 -16.55 1.62
N GLY A 33 4.22 -17.59 2.27
CA GLY A 33 4.69 -18.05 3.58
C GLY A 33 4.14 -17.29 4.79
N GLY A 34 3.03 -16.56 4.65
CA GLY A 34 2.32 -15.96 5.76
C GLY A 34 1.04 -16.69 6.16
N THR A 35 0.25 -16.05 7.01
CA THR A 35 -1.02 -16.60 7.52
C THR A 35 -2.23 -15.73 7.16
N ALA A 36 -2.01 -14.55 6.58
CA ALA A 36 -3.10 -13.64 6.22
C ALA A 36 -3.93 -14.21 5.06
N SER A 37 -5.23 -14.01 5.14
CA SER A 37 -6.15 -14.15 4.01
C SER A 37 -5.99 -12.98 3.04
N THR A 38 -6.53 -13.15 1.83
CA THR A 38 -6.59 -12.06 0.84
C THR A 38 -7.29 -10.82 1.39
N THR A 39 -8.36 -11.00 2.18
CA THR A 39 -9.11 -9.89 2.78
C THR A 39 -8.30 -9.17 3.86
N GLU A 40 -7.60 -9.91 4.73
CA GLU A 40 -6.74 -9.31 5.76
C GLU A 40 -5.57 -8.55 5.13
N PHE A 41 -4.91 -9.13 4.13
CA PHE A 41 -3.84 -8.44 3.40
C PHE A 41 -4.35 -7.18 2.70
N THR A 42 -5.49 -7.27 2.00
CA THR A 42 -6.12 -6.10 1.35
C THR A 42 -6.44 -5.00 2.35
N SER A 43 -7.01 -5.35 3.52
CA SER A 43 -7.35 -4.38 4.56
C SER A 43 -6.11 -3.67 5.11
N ALA A 44 -5.00 -4.41 5.30
CA ALA A 44 -3.74 -3.83 5.73
C ALA A 44 -3.16 -2.87 4.67
N VAL A 45 -3.23 -3.23 3.39
CA VAL A 45 -2.79 -2.34 2.28
C VAL A 45 -3.62 -1.07 2.22
N LEU A 46 -4.94 -1.16 2.34
CA LEU A 46 -5.82 0.02 2.37
C LEU A 46 -5.48 0.95 3.54
N SER A 47 -5.32 0.42 4.76
CA SER A 47 -4.90 1.24 5.90
C SER A 47 -3.55 1.92 5.68
N MET A 48 -2.60 1.26 5.01
CA MET A 48 -1.31 1.87 4.70
C MET A 48 -1.42 2.98 3.64
N ILE A 49 -2.30 2.81 2.64
CA ILE A 49 -2.60 3.88 1.67
C ILE A 49 -3.15 5.11 2.40
N ASP A 50 -4.12 4.95 3.29
CA ASP A 50 -4.70 6.05 4.06
C ASP A 50 -3.65 6.77 4.93
N ALA A 51 -2.71 6.00 5.51
CA ALA A 51 -1.62 6.55 6.30
C ALA A 51 -0.62 7.35 5.46
N LEU A 52 -0.27 6.88 4.26
CA LEU A 52 0.61 7.57 3.33
C LEU A 52 -0.03 8.86 2.79
N ASP A 53 -1.32 8.82 2.44
CA ASP A 53 -2.07 9.99 2.00
C ASP A 53 -2.13 11.07 3.09
N SER A 54 -2.45 10.66 4.33
CA SER A 54 -2.45 11.55 5.49
C SER A 54 -1.07 12.19 5.74
N ALA A 55 0.01 11.42 5.56
CA ALA A 55 1.38 11.93 5.70
C ALA A 55 1.77 12.92 4.60
N ASP A 56 1.33 12.69 3.36
CA ASP A 56 1.58 13.60 2.24
C ASP A 56 0.82 14.93 2.41
N LEU A 57 -0.42 14.89 2.88
CA LEU A 57 -1.20 16.10 3.24
C LEU A 57 -0.51 16.91 4.36
N ALA A 58 0.04 16.22 5.36
CA ALA A 58 0.79 16.87 6.44
C ALA A 58 2.11 17.49 5.96
N ARG A 59 2.75 16.94 4.92
CA ARG A 59 3.96 17.54 4.30
C ARG A 59 3.63 18.74 3.42
N ALA A 60 2.53 18.71 2.70
CA ALA A 60 2.11 19.80 1.81
C ALA A 60 1.66 21.07 2.55
N SER A 61 1.36 20.96 3.85
CA SER A 61 0.92 22.07 4.71
C SER A 61 2.06 22.71 5.53
N GLN A 62 3.29 22.22 5.38
CA GLN A 62 4.52 22.78 5.97
C GLN A 62 5.24 23.69 4.97
#